data_AF-F5XLW0-F1
#
_entry.id   AF-F5XLW0-F1
#
_cell.length_a   1.000
_cell.length_b   1.000
_cell.length_c   1.000
_cell.angle_alpha   90.00
_cell.angle_beta   90.00
_cell.angle_gamma   90.00
#
_symmetry.space_group_name_H-M   'P 1'
#
loop_
_entity.id
_entity.type
_entity.pdbx_description
1 polymer ?
#
loop_
_entity_poly.entity_id
_entity_poly.type
_entity_poly.pdbx_seq_one_letter_code
_entity_poly.pdbx_strand_id
1 'polypeptide(L)'
;MRQVHTLDRVVIRFAGDSGDGMQLTGDRFTADSATFGNDISTLPNFPAEIRAPQGTIPGVSSFQLHFANFDIMTPGDRPDVLVAMNPAALKANIADLPRGGLLIADTADFTKRNLAKVGYDANPLEDGSLADYQLHALDLTGMTVEAVKEFGLTRKDASRAKNMFALGLLSWLYGRPTEGTIKFLTSKFASKPQIRDANITAFKTGYAFGETTEVFAVTYEVPPAPMPPGTYRQISGNLALAYGLITGARKADLPLFLGAYPITPASDVLHELSKHKRFGVTTFQAEDEIAGVGAALGASFAGHLGATVTSGPGVALKAETIGLAVMTELPLVVCDIQRAGPSTGMPTKTEQADLLQVMYGRNGEAPAPVLAAQSPADCFDIAIEAIRIAVKYRTPVFVLSDGYVANGAEPWQVPDVAAIESIDPGFATASNAVDAQGKEIFLPYLRDPETLARPWAVPGTAGLQHRIGGIEKAKDTGAVSYDPGNHDEMVRTRQAKIDGIARDIPHVVVDDPDAAEGIGASVLVLGWGSTYGPITAAVRRVRKTGRRIAQAHLRHLNPFPANLGEVLRRYDRVIVPEMNLGQLATMLRAKYLVDVHSYSRVRGLPISLSELAADLEAEIDSIEGVLA
;
A
#
# COMPACT_ATOMS: atom_id res chain seq x y z
N MET A 1 31.79 -6.93 -30.80
CA MET A 1 31.29 -6.01 -29.76
C MET A 1 29.79 -6.22 -29.69
N ARG A 2 29.26 -6.66 -28.54
CA ARG A 2 27.80 -6.73 -28.35
C ARG A 2 27.24 -5.32 -28.23
N GLN A 3 26.08 -5.09 -28.82
CA GLN A 3 25.48 -3.76 -28.89
C GLN A 3 24.72 -3.50 -27.58
N VAL A 4 25.13 -2.45 -26.84
CA VAL A 4 24.45 -2.01 -25.63
C VAL A 4 23.41 -0.97 -26.02
N HIS A 5 22.16 -1.19 -25.64
CA HIS A 5 21.05 -0.25 -25.86
C HIS A 5 20.68 0.44 -24.56
N THR A 6 20.70 1.77 -24.55
CA THR A 6 20.20 2.55 -23.42
C THR A 6 18.67 2.63 -23.49
N LEU A 7 18.00 2.28 -22.39
CA LEU A 7 16.55 2.42 -22.23
C LEU A 7 16.26 3.35 -21.05
N ASP A 8 15.17 4.11 -21.14
CA ASP A 8 14.75 4.98 -20.03
C ASP A 8 14.04 4.21 -18.91
N ARG A 9 13.34 3.14 -19.27
CA ARG A 9 12.59 2.29 -18.34
C ARG A 9 12.45 0.87 -18.85
N VAL A 10 12.20 -0.06 -17.93
CA VAL A 10 11.89 -1.46 -18.24
C VAL A 10 10.92 -2.01 -17.20
N VAL A 11 9.90 -2.75 -17.68
CA VAL A 11 8.99 -3.54 -16.84
C VAL A 11 9.26 -5.04 -17.08
N ILE A 12 9.64 -5.76 -16.02
CA ILE A 12 9.89 -7.20 -16.06
C ILE A 12 8.82 -7.89 -15.23
N ARG A 13 8.23 -8.97 -15.78
CA ARG A 13 7.34 -9.86 -15.03
C ARG A 13 7.91 -11.27 -14.98
N PHE A 14 8.17 -11.74 -13.77
CA PHE A 14 8.46 -13.14 -13.48
C PHE A 14 7.16 -13.87 -13.18
N ALA A 15 6.89 -14.98 -13.86
CA ALA A 15 5.69 -15.77 -13.65
C ALA A 15 6.01 -17.27 -13.58
N GLY A 16 5.48 -17.93 -12.56
CA GLY A 16 5.69 -19.36 -12.29
C GLY A 16 4.65 -19.89 -11.31
N ASP A 17 4.86 -21.08 -10.76
CA ASP A 17 3.95 -21.62 -9.75
C ASP A 17 4.23 -21.01 -8.37
N SER A 18 3.22 -20.99 -7.52
CA SER A 18 3.41 -20.76 -6.09
C SER A 18 4.46 -21.73 -5.52
N GLY A 19 5.51 -21.17 -4.92
CA GLY A 19 6.63 -21.93 -4.37
C GLY A 19 7.87 -22.03 -5.28
N ASP A 20 7.80 -21.58 -6.54
CA ASP A 20 8.96 -21.50 -7.45
C ASP A 20 9.88 -20.31 -7.12
N GLY A 21 9.52 -19.48 -6.15
CA GLY A 21 10.36 -18.39 -5.67
C GLY A 21 10.36 -17.15 -6.57
N MET A 22 9.30 -16.91 -7.36
CA MET A 22 9.17 -15.70 -8.19
C MET A 22 9.24 -14.40 -7.37
N GLN A 23 8.63 -14.39 -6.18
CA GLN A 23 8.67 -13.27 -5.25
C GLN A 23 10.11 -12.99 -4.80
N LEU A 24 10.86 -14.04 -4.43
CA LEU A 24 12.25 -13.92 -4.02
C LEU A 24 13.14 -13.37 -5.14
N THR A 25 12.96 -13.88 -6.35
CA THR A 25 13.69 -13.43 -7.54
C THR A 25 13.39 -11.95 -7.83
N GLY A 26 12.10 -11.57 -7.82
CA GLY A 26 11.66 -10.20 -7.98
C GLY A 26 12.24 -9.25 -6.93
N ASP A 27 12.14 -9.60 -5.65
CA ASP A 27 12.70 -8.81 -4.54
C ASP A 27 14.22 -8.61 -4.66
N ARG A 28 14.94 -9.61 -5.17
CA ARG A 28 16.40 -9.51 -5.36
C ARG A 28 16.75 -8.58 -6.50
N PHE A 29 16.12 -8.75 -7.65
CA PHE A 29 16.36 -7.86 -8.79
C PHE A 29 15.98 -6.41 -8.45
N THR A 30 14.93 -6.23 -7.64
CA THR A 30 14.51 -4.92 -7.10
C THR A 30 15.62 -4.29 -6.25
N ALA A 31 16.19 -5.04 -5.30
CA ALA A 31 17.27 -4.56 -4.45
C ALA A 31 18.55 -4.21 -5.24
N ASP A 32 18.88 -5.01 -6.25
CA ASP A 32 20.05 -4.76 -7.11
C ASP A 32 19.83 -3.51 -7.98
N SER A 33 18.62 -3.31 -8.52
CA SER A 33 18.26 -2.12 -9.30
C SER A 33 18.28 -0.85 -8.45
N ALA A 34 17.76 -0.91 -7.22
CA ALA A 34 17.82 0.20 -6.26
C ALA A 34 19.28 0.53 -5.87
N THR A 35 20.13 -0.49 -5.69
CA THR A 35 21.56 -0.28 -5.37
C THR A 35 22.32 0.37 -6.53
N PHE A 36 21.91 0.08 -7.76
CA PHE A 36 22.43 0.74 -8.96
C PHE A 36 21.96 2.21 -9.09
N GLY A 37 21.00 2.64 -8.26
CA GLY A 37 20.47 4.00 -8.25
C GLY A 37 19.28 4.20 -9.18
N ASN A 38 18.63 3.14 -9.65
CA ASN A 38 17.36 3.28 -10.37
C ASN A 38 16.22 3.56 -9.40
N ASP A 39 15.25 4.34 -9.87
CA ASP A 39 13.95 4.37 -9.22
C ASP A 39 13.19 3.07 -9.53
N ILE A 40 12.36 2.60 -8.59
CA ILE A 40 11.72 1.28 -8.64
C ILE A 40 10.27 1.32 -8.17
N SER A 41 9.43 0.48 -8.79
CA SER A 41 8.08 0.19 -8.31
C SER A 41 7.74 -1.28 -8.55
N THR A 42 7.16 -1.96 -7.55
CA THR A 42 6.89 -3.40 -7.61
C THR A 42 5.41 -3.76 -7.42
N LEU A 43 5.02 -4.89 -8.02
CA LEU A 43 3.70 -5.49 -7.82
C LEU A 43 3.82 -7.01 -7.64
N PRO A 44 3.86 -7.46 -6.37
CA PRO A 44 3.62 -8.85 -6.02
C PRO A 44 2.20 -9.28 -6.39
N ASN A 45 2.03 -10.43 -7.04
CA ASN A 45 0.73 -11.03 -7.30
C ASN A 45 0.74 -12.50 -6.83
N PHE A 46 -0.09 -12.75 -5.81
CA PHE A 46 -0.20 -14.05 -5.17
C PHE A 46 -1.49 -14.76 -5.63
N PRO A 47 -1.42 -16.08 -5.88
CA PRO A 47 -2.62 -16.86 -6.08
C PRO A 47 -3.47 -16.85 -4.81
N ALA A 48 -4.80 -16.98 -4.97
CA ALA A 48 -5.72 -17.01 -3.83
C ALA A 48 -5.51 -18.26 -2.96
N GLU A 49 -5.05 -19.37 -3.55
CA GLU A 49 -4.82 -20.63 -2.85
C GLU A 49 -3.35 -20.73 -2.38
N ILE A 50 -3.16 -21.08 -1.09
CA ILE A 50 -1.82 -21.27 -0.50
C ILE A 50 -1.04 -22.38 -1.23
N ARG A 51 -1.74 -23.43 -1.68
CA ARG A 51 -1.17 -24.55 -2.45
C ARG A 51 -2.10 -24.97 -3.58
N ALA A 52 -2.32 -24.08 -4.54
CA ALA A 52 -2.91 -24.48 -5.80
C ALA A 52 -2.11 -25.63 -6.44
N PRO A 53 -2.76 -26.53 -7.20
CA PRO A 53 -2.06 -27.57 -7.93
C PRO A 53 -1.04 -26.94 -8.90
N GLN A 54 0.23 -27.35 -8.81
CA GLN A 54 1.30 -26.86 -9.70
C GLN A 54 0.92 -27.00 -11.19
N GLY A 55 1.28 -26.02 -12.02
CA GLY A 55 0.95 -25.99 -13.43
C GLY A 55 -0.54 -25.75 -13.71
N THR A 56 -1.24 -25.01 -12.85
CA THR A 56 -2.62 -24.54 -13.10
C THR A 56 -2.66 -23.02 -13.08
N ILE A 57 -3.58 -22.43 -13.85
CA ILE A 57 -3.74 -20.96 -13.92
C ILE A 57 -4.02 -20.35 -12.52
N PRO A 58 -4.91 -20.91 -11.68
CA PRO A 58 -5.13 -20.38 -10.32
C PRO A 58 -3.92 -20.47 -9.40
N GLY A 59 -2.92 -21.30 -9.73
CA GLY A 59 -1.68 -21.45 -8.98
C GLY A 59 -0.52 -20.58 -9.43
N VAL A 60 -0.72 -19.78 -10.47
CA VAL A 60 0.30 -18.86 -10.98
C VAL A 60 0.54 -17.77 -9.94
N SER A 61 1.82 -17.60 -9.60
CA SER A 61 2.32 -16.44 -8.88
C SER A 61 3.19 -15.62 -9.82
N SER A 62 3.04 -14.30 -9.77
CA SER A 62 3.89 -13.40 -10.53
C SER A 62 4.46 -12.27 -9.67
N PHE A 63 5.60 -11.75 -10.09
CA PHE A 63 6.19 -10.55 -9.54
C PHE A 63 6.53 -9.62 -10.69
N GLN A 64 5.99 -8.42 -10.66
CA GLN A 64 6.32 -7.38 -11.62
C GLN A 64 7.20 -6.32 -10.98
N LEU A 65 8.22 -5.90 -11.71
CA LEU A 65 9.12 -4.82 -11.34
C LEU A 65 9.21 -3.85 -12.50
N HIS A 66 9.06 -2.57 -12.19
CA HIS A 66 9.38 -1.46 -13.06
C HIS A 66 10.59 -0.72 -12.49
N PHE A 67 11.58 -0.45 -13.33
CA PHE A 67 12.71 0.39 -12.97
C PHE A 67 13.04 1.37 -14.10
N ALA A 68 13.49 2.57 -13.74
CA ALA A 68 13.73 3.65 -14.68
C ALA A 68 14.91 4.54 -14.28
N ASN A 69 15.32 5.40 -15.23
CA ASN A 69 16.25 6.50 -15.04
C ASN A 69 15.55 7.82 -14.66
N PHE A 70 14.26 7.77 -14.33
CA PHE A 70 13.45 8.90 -13.87
C PHE A 70 12.43 8.40 -12.83
N ASP A 71 11.79 9.35 -12.14
CA ASP A 71 10.76 9.09 -11.13
C ASP A 71 9.52 8.36 -11.70
N ILE A 72 9.26 7.15 -11.22
CA ILE A 72 8.17 6.26 -11.62
C ILE A 72 7.19 6.02 -10.47
N MET A 73 5.90 6.21 -10.78
CA MET A 73 4.85 6.15 -9.76
C MET A 73 4.03 4.85 -9.80
N THR A 74 4.33 3.93 -10.72
CA THR A 74 3.57 2.69 -10.93
C THR A 74 4.51 1.55 -11.30
N PRO A 75 4.12 0.29 -11.07
CA PRO A 75 4.85 -0.90 -11.52
C PRO A 75 4.66 -1.17 -13.02
N GLY A 76 3.98 -0.28 -13.76
CA GLY A 76 3.65 -0.42 -15.18
C GLY A 76 2.42 -1.31 -15.44
N ASP A 77 1.67 -1.02 -16.51
CA ASP A 77 0.50 -1.83 -16.88
C ASP A 77 0.89 -3.14 -17.57
N ARG A 78 1.91 -3.08 -18.43
CA ARG A 78 2.33 -4.15 -19.33
C ARG A 78 3.82 -4.41 -19.17
N PRO A 79 4.26 -5.68 -19.10
CA PRO A 79 5.68 -6.01 -19.09
C PRO A 79 6.31 -5.76 -20.46
N ASP A 80 7.54 -5.29 -20.48
CA ASP A 80 8.42 -5.30 -21.65
C ASP A 80 9.09 -6.68 -21.79
N VAL A 81 9.30 -7.37 -20.65
CA VAL A 81 9.84 -8.74 -20.58
C VAL A 81 8.95 -9.64 -19.73
N LEU A 82 8.56 -10.78 -20.29
CA LEU A 82 7.89 -11.86 -19.56
C LEU A 82 8.82 -13.06 -19.42
N VAL A 83 9.09 -13.47 -18.18
CA VAL A 83 9.75 -14.76 -17.88
C VAL A 83 8.69 -15.76 -17.43
N ALA A 84 8.39 -16.73 -18.28
CA ALA A 84 7.38 -17.75 -18.05
C ALA A 84 8.04 -19.10 -17.71
N MET A 85 7.92 -19.53 -16.45
CA MET A 85 8.54 -20.78 -15.97
C MET A 85 7.80 -22.05 -16.37
N ASN A 86 6.55 -21.94 -16.85
CA ASN A 86 5.72 -23.07 -17.27
C ASN A 86 4.55 -22.60 -18.17
N PRO A 87 3.79 -23.52 -18.79
CA PRO A 87 2.66 -23.17 -19.66
C PRO A 87 1.52 -22.39 -18.98
N ALA A 88 1.27 -22.63 -17.69
CA ALA A 88 0.23 -21.92 -16.95
C ALA A 88 0.60 -20.44 -16.78
N ALA A 89 1.85 -20.17 -16.41
CA ALA A 89 2.42 -18.84 -16.29
C ALA A 89 2.38 -18.09 -17.62
N LEU A 90 2.72 -18.76 -18.73
CA LEU A 90 2.58 -18.18 -20.07
C LEU A 90 1.13 -17.82 -20.37
N LYS A 91 0.20 -18.78 -20.25
CA LYS A 91 -1.22 -18.57 -20.60
C LYS A 91 -1.87 -17.45 -19.78
N ALA A 92 -1.50 -17.34 -18.51
CA ALA A 92 -2.05 -16.34 -17.60
C ALA A 92 -1.55 -14.91 -17.86
N ASN A 93 -0.42 -14.72 -18.55
CA ASN A 93 0.25 -13.42 -18.65
C ASN A 93 0.55 -12.95 -20.08
N ILE A 94 0.49 -13.82 -21.10
CA ILE A 94 0.92 -13.47 -22.46
C ILE A 94 0.10 -12.33 -23.09
N ALA A 95 -1.17 -12.20 -22.71
CA ALA A 95 -2.03 -11.12 -23.20
C ALA A 95 -1.56 -9.72 -22.79
N ASP A 96 -0.79 -9.62 -21.71
CA ASP A 96 -0.27 -8.34 -21.22
C ASP A 96 1.05 -7.95 -21.90
N LEU A 97 1.79 -8.93 -22.47
CA LEU A 97 3.03 -8.67 -23.19
C LEU A 97 2.71 -7.99 -24.54
N PRO A 98 3.25 -6.79 -24.83
CA PRO A 98 3.07 -6.14 -26.12
C PRO A 98 3.69 -6.96 -27.25
N ARG A 99 3.18 -6.76 -28.47
CA ARG A 99 3.87 -7.24 -29.68
C ARG A 99 5.30 -6.70 -29.73
N GLY A 100 6.24 -7.57 -30.11
CA GLY A 100 7.67 -7.29 -30.09
C GLY A 100 8.34 -7.37 -28.72
N GLY A 101 7.57 -7.59 -27.64
CA GLY A 101 8.09 -7.80 -26.29
C GLY A 101 8.93 -9.06 -26.16
N LEU A 102 9.80 -9.10 -25.15
CA LEU A 102 10.72 -10.20 -24.90
C LEU A 102 10.02 -11.30 -24.08
N LEU A 103 10.02 -12.52 -24.61
CA LEU A 103 9.48 -13.69 -23.92
C LEU A 103 10.58 -14.70 -23.66
N ILE A 104 10.90 -14.95 -22.40
CA ILE A 104 11.79 -16.03 -21.98
C ILE A 104 10.93 -17.16 -21.41
N ALA A 105 10.94 -18.33 -22.04
CA ALA A 105 10.13 -19.47 -21.63
C ALA A 105 11.00 -20.67 -21.23
N ASP A 106 10.75 -21.24 -20.04
CA ASP A 106 11.42 -22.47 -19.59
C ASP A 106 10.82 -23.69 -20.29
N THR A 107 11.54 -24.29 -21.24
CA THR A 107 11.03 -25.38 -22.07
C THR A 107 10.79 -26.67 -21.30
N ALA A 108 11.44 -26.87 -20.15
CA ALA A 108 11.39 -28.10 -19.37
C ALA A 108 9.96 -28.51 -18.96
N ASP A 109 9.10 -27.53 -18.68
CA ASP A 109 7.74 -27.75 -18.21
C ASP A 109 6.69 -27.78 -19.34
N PHE A 110 7.08 -27.56 -20.61
CA PHE A 110 6.19 -27.60 -21.79
C PHE A 110 5.97 -29.03 -22.30
N THR A 111 5.62 -29.93 -21.39
CA THR A 111 5.28 -31.33 -21.71
C THR A 111 3.83 -31.47 -22.17
N LYS A 112 3.51 -32.50 -22.96
CA LYS A 112 2.13 -32.80 -23.40
C LYS A 112 1.12 -32.81 -22.24
N ARG A 113 1.52 -33.37 -21.08
CA ARG A 113 0.68 -33.44 -19.88
C ARG A 113 0.38 -32.05 -19.32
N ASN A 114 1.37 -31.18 -19.21
CA ASN A 114 1.22 -29.84 -18.64
C ASN A 114 0.46 -28.91 -19.58
N LEU A 115 0.69 -29.02 -20.89
CA LEU A 115 -0.06 -28.30 -21.92
C LEU A 115 -1.55 -28.64 -21.88
N ALA A 116 -1.89 -29.93 -21.87
CA ALA A 116 -3.27 -30.38 -21.77
C ALA A 116 -3.94 -29.91 -20.47
N LYS A 117 -3.19 -29.86 -19.36
CA LYS A 117 -3.69 -29.42 -18.05
C LYS A 117 -4.20 -27.97 -18.06
N VAL A 118 -3.62 -27.11 -18.89
CA VAL A 118 -4.02 -25.70 -19.03
C VAL A 118 -4.80 -25.44 -20.31
N GLY A 119 -5.17 -26.49 -21.06
CA GLY A 119 -5.96 -26.41 -22.27
C GLY A 119 -5.22 -25.77 -23.45
N TYR A 120 -3.97 -26.17 -23.68
CA TYR A 120 -3.29 -25.95 -24.96
C TYR A 120 -3.46 -27.20 -25.84
N ASP A 121 -3.86 -27.00 -27.10
CA ASP A 121 -4.03 -28.07 -28.09
C ASP A 121 -2.68 -28.49 -28.72
N ALA A 122 -1.77 -27.53 -28.88
CA ALA A 122 -0.41 -27.72 -29.36
C ALA A 122 0.59 -26.99 -28.47
N ASN A 123 1.90 -27.22 -28.67
CA ASN A 123 2.93 -26.49 -27.93
C ASN A 123 3.02 -25.04 -28.48
N PRO A 124 2.67 -24.01 -27.69
CA PRO A 124 2.69 -22.62 -28.17
C PRO A 124 4.10 -22.13 -28.52
N LEU A 125 5.14 -22.80 -28.03
CA LEU A 125 6.53 -22.49 -28.37
C LEU A 125 6.91 -22.93 -29.80
N GLU A 126 6.09 -23.78 -30.43
CA GLU A 126 6.40 -24.44 -31.71
C GLU A 126 5.31 -24.22 -32.78
N ASP A 127 4.09 -23.85 -32.40
CA ASP A 127 2.93 -23.73 -33.30
C ASP A 127 2.83 -22.39 -34.06
N GLY A 128 3.77 -21.48 -33.83
CA GLY A 128 3.81 -20.15 -34.45
C GLY A 128 2.90 -19.11 -33.79
N SER A 129 2.12 -19.46 -32.75
CA SER A 129 1.24 -18.52 -32.04
C SER A 129 1.99 -17.37 -31.34
N LEU A 130 3.30 -17.56 -31.09
CA LEU A 130 4.16 -16.57 -30.44
C LEU A 130 5.06 -15.79 -31.42
N ALA A 131 4.80 -15.86 -32.73
CA ALA A 131 5.62 -15.19 -33.76
C ALA A 131 5.66 -13.66 -33.64
N ASP A 132 4.64 -13.06 -33.00
CA ASP A 132 4.58 -11.62 -32.73
C ASP A 132 5.55 -11.16 -31.61
N TYR A 133 6.28 -12.08 -30.95
CA TYR A 133 7.15 -11.80 -29.80
C TYR A 133 8.61 -12.19 -30.06
N GLN A 134 9.53 -11.58 -29.32
CA GLN A 134 10.92 -12.03 -29.29
C GLN A 134 11.04 -13.23 -28.34
N LEU A 135 10.80 -14.43 -28.87
CA LEU A 135 10.79 -15.66 -28.09
C LEU A 135 12.20 -16.25 -27.91
N HIS A 136 12.62 -16.42 -26.66
CA HIS A 136 13.75 -17.24 -26.24
C HIS A 136 13.25 -18.44 -25.43
N ALA A 137 13.12 -19.58 -26.10
CA ALA A 137 12.79 -20.86 -25.49
C ALA A 137 14.08 -21.53 -24.95
N LEU A 138 14.25 -21.55 -23.63
CA LEU A 138 15.47 -22.02 -22.95
C LEU A 138 15.13 -23.15 -21.97
N ASP A 139 15.97 -24.19 -21.87
CA ASP A 139 15.83 -25.24 -20.85
C ASP A 139 16.40 -24.75 -19.50
N LEU A 140 15.77 -23.75 -18.90
CA LEU A 140 16.25 -23.12 -17.66
C LEU A 140 16.34 -24.14 -16.52
N THR A 141 15.33 -25.01 -16.39
CA THR A 141 15.34 -26.06 -15.37
C THR A 141 16.47 -27.07 -15.62
N GLY A 142 16.63 -27.58 -16.83
CA GLY A 142 17.66 -28.57 -17.15
C GLY A 142 19.08 -28.02 -16.97
N MET A 143 19.34 -26.81 -17.49
CA MET A 143 20.62 -26.12 -17.31
C MET A 143 20.93 -25.87 -15.83
N THR A 144 19.93 -25.49 -15.03
CA THR A 144 20.10 -25.32 -13.58
C THR A 144 20.46 -26.64 -12.90
N VAL A 145 19.74 -27.72 -13.21
CA VAL A 145 19.95 -29.04 -12.58
C VAL A 145 21.36 -29.56 -12.88
N GLU A 146 21.85 -29.39 -14.11
CA GLU A 146 23.21 -29.81 -14.44
C GLU A 146 24.26 -28.92 -13.76
N ALA A 147 24.04 -27.61 -13.71
CA ALA A 147 24.96 -26.66 -13.07
C ALA A 147 25.18 -26.92 -11.58
N VAL A 148 24.17 -27.43 -10.87
CA VAL A 148 24.23 -27.65 -9.41
C VAL A 148 24.45 -29.12 -9.03
N LYS A 149 24.73 -29.98 -10.00
CA LYS A 149 24.85 -31.44 -9.83
C LYS A 149 25.92 -31.86 -8.83
N GLU A 150 27.02 -31.11 -8.77
CA GLU A 150 28.14 -31.38 -7.85
C GLU A 150 27.75 -31.29 -6.37
N PHE A 151 26.65 -30.58 -6.04
CA PHE A 151 26.19 -30.42 -4.66
C PHE A 151 25.34 -31.60 -4.15
N GLY A 152 25.10 -32.62 -4.99
CA GLY A 152 24.40 -33.85 -4.59
C GLY A 152 22.93 -33.65 -4.19
N LEU A 153 22.29 -32.57 -4.65
CA LEU A 153 20.89 -32.28 -4.38
C LEU A 153 19.96 -33.25 -5.12
N THR A 154 18.78 -33.50 -4.54
CA THR A 154 17.72 -34.20 -5.28
C THR A 154 17.34 -33.38 -6.52
N ARG A 155 16.90 -34.02 -7.60
CA ARG A 155 16.46 -33.31 -8.81
C ARG A 155 15.39 -32.24 -8.51
N LYS A 156 14.51 -32.52 -7.53
CA LYS A 156 13.48 -31.59 -7.06
C LYS A 156 14.06 -30.38 -6.34
N ASP A 157 15.08 -30.56 -5.51
CA ASP A 157 15.71 -29.42 -4.83
C ASP A 157 16.60 -28.61 -5.76
N ALA A 158 17.29 -29.27 -6.69
CA ALA A 158 18.07 -28.64 -7.74
C ALA A 158 17.20 -27.78 -8.67
N SER A 159 16.04 -28.27 -9.11
CA SER A 159 15.14 -27.52 -10.00
C SER A 159 14.56 -26.28 -9.33
N ARG A 160 14.50 -26.22 -7.99
CA ARG A 160 14.03 -25.02 -7.27
C ARG A 160 15.00 -23.84 -7.34
N ALA A 161 16.25 -24.06 -7.77
CA ALA A 161 17.20 -22.98 -8.00
C ALA A 161 17.04 -22.32 -9.39
N LYS A 162 16.08 -22.77 -10.23
CA LYS A 162 15.87 -22.24 -11.59
C LYS A 162 15.54 -20.75 -11.60
N ASN A 163 14.89 -20.29 -10.53
CA ASN A 163 14.57 -18.88 -10.32
C ASN A 163 15.82 -18.02 -10.11
N MET A 164 16.89 -18.57 -9.53
CA MET A 164 18.19 -17.90 -9.40
C MET A 164 18.95 -17.90 -10.73
N PHE A 165 18.84 -18.95 -11.54
CA PHE A 165 19.39 -18.94 -12.89
C PHE A 165 18.74 -17.83 -13.73
N ALA A 166 17.41 -17.76 -13.75
CA ALA A 166 16.68 -16.68 -14.43
C ALA A 166 17.04 -15.29 -13.89
N LEU A 167 17.24 -15.17 -12.58
CA LEU A 167 17.74 -13.94 -11.97
C LEU A 167 19.11 -13.55 -12.54
N GLY A 168 20.07 -14.49 -12.58
CA GLY A 168 21.40 -14.26 -13.12
C GLY A 168 21.40 -13.85 -14.58
N LEU A 169 20.56 -14.51 -15.39
CA LEU A 169 20.40 -14.18 -16.81
C LEU A 169 19.89 -12.75 -17.01
N LEU A 170 18.88 -12.33 -16.25
CA LEU A 170 18.37 -10.96 -16.34
C LEU A 170 19.32 -9.94 -15.72
N SER A 171 20.04 -10.30 -14.66
CA SER A 171 21.10 -9.44 -14.10
C SER A 171 22.15 -9.15 -15.17
N TRP A 172 22.55 -10.16 -15.95
CA TRP A 172 23.42 -9.95 -17.10
C TRP A 172 22.75 -9.08 -18.19
N LEU A 173 21.50 -9.39 -18.56
CA LEU A 173 20.79 -8.69 -19.64
C LEU A 173 20.65 -7.18 -19.39
N TYR A 174 20.56 -6.78 -18.12
CA TYR A 174 20.39 -5.38 -17.68
C TYR A 174 21.60 -4.78 -16.95
N GLY A 175 22.77 -5.42 -17.04
CA GLY A 175 24.02 -4.90 -16.46
C GLY A 175 23.99 -4.71 -14.94
N ARG A 176 23.27 -5.58 -14.22
CA ARG A 176 23.12 -5.50 -12.75
C ARG A 176 24.32 -6.12 -12.03
N PRO A 177 24.80 -5.47 -10.94
CA PRO A 177 25.90 -6.00 -10.13
C PRO A 177 25.50 -7.32 -9.47
N THR A 178 26.46 -8.21 -9.27
CA THR A 178 26.21 -9.59 -8.81
C THR A 178 26.49 -9.77 -7.31
N GLU A 179 27.33 -8.90 -6.75
CA GLU A 179 27.91 -9.00 -5.42
C GLU A 179 26.83 -8.90 -4.33
N GLY A 180 25.86 -8.00 -4.52
CA GLY A 180 24.72 -7.80 -3.62
C GLY A 180 23.88 -9.05 -3.46
N THR A 181 23.46 -9.63 -4.58
CA THR A 181 22.70 -10.90 -4.60
C THR A 181 23.49 -12.06 -4.00
N ILE A 182 24.79 -12.22 -4.32
CA ILE A 182 25.64 -13.27 -3.74
C ILE A 182 25.74 -13.12 -2.21
N LYS A 183 25.97 -11.91 -1.70
CA LYS A 183 26.03 -11.63 -0.26
C LYS A 183 24.71 -11.97 0.43
N PHE A 184 23.59 -11.59 -0.17
CA PHE A 184 22.27 -11.93 0.36
C PHE A 184 22.05 -13.44 0.44
N LEU A 185 22.32 -14.18 -0.65
CA LEU A 185 22.15 -15.63 -0.68
C LEU A 185 23.03 -16.30 0.38
N THR A 186 24.26 -15.79 0.55
CA THR A 186 25.19 -16.24 1.58
C THR A 186 24.61 -16.10 2.99
N SER A 187 24.04 -14.94 3.31
CA SER A 187 23.43 -14.69 4.63
C SER A 187 22.12 -15.46 4.82
N LYS A 188 21.24 -15.47 3.82
CA LYS A 188 19.91 -16.09 3.92
C LYS A 188 19.96 -17.60 4.13
N PHE A 189 20.87 -18.27 3.43
CA PHE A 189 21.02 -19.72 3.49
C PHE A 189 22.27 -20.15 4.29
N ALA A 190 22.78 -19.30 5.19
CA ALA A 190 23.96 -19.59 5.99
C ALA A 190 23.86 -20.92 6.77
N SER A 191 22.66 -21.26 7.25
CA SER A 191 22.38 -22.51 7.97
C SER A 191 22.25 -23.74 7.07
N LYS A 192 22.23 -23.59 5.74
CA LYS A 192 22.10 -24.68 4.75
C LYS A 192 23.13 -24.52 3.62
N PRO A 193 24.42 -24.83 3.87
CA PRO A 193 25.51 -24.56 2.92
C PRO A 193 25.31 -25.14 1.52
N GLN A 194 24.83 -26.39 1.41
CA GLN A 194 24.56 -27.01 0.11
C GLN A 194 23.49 -26.25 -0.70
N ILE A 195 22.42 -25.78 -0.05
CA ILE A 195 21.37 -24.99 -0.69
C ILE A 195 21.90 -23.60 -1.05
N ARG A 196 22.68 -22.98 -0.16
CA ARG A 196 23.34 -21.70 -0.40
C ARG A 196 24.21 -21.77 -1.65
N ASP A 197 25.12 -22.74 -1.69
CA ASP A 197 26.13 -22.88 -2.75
C ASP A 197 25.45 -23.22 -4.09
N ALA A 198 24.44 -24.10 -4.08
CA ALA A 198 23.63 -24.38 -5.28
C ALA A 198 22.90 -23.14 -5.81
N ASN A 199 22.31 -22.30 -4.96
CA ASN A 199 21.64 -21.06 -5.41
C ASN A 199 22.65 -20.04 -5.97
N ILE A 200 23.83 -19.91 -5.34
CA ILE A 200 24.90 -19.04 -5.83
C ILE A 200 25.44 -19.53 -7.17
N THR A 201 25.67 -20.84 -7.32
CA THR A 201 26.12 -21.44 -8.59
C THR A 201 25.06 -21.24 -9.67
N ALA A 202 23.80 -21.56 -9.41
CA ALA A 202 22.71 -21.34 -10.37
C ALA A 202 22.64 -19.89 -10.86
N PHE A 203 22.75 -18.92 -9.94
CA PHE A 203 22.79 -17.49 -10.26
C PHE A 203 23.98 -17.12 -11.16
N LYS A 204 25.19 -17.54 -10.77
CA LYS A 204 26.40 -17.29 -11.57
C LYS A 204 26.35 -17.94 -12.94
N THR A 205 25.82 -19.17 -13.03
CA THR A 205 25.65 -19.86 -14.31
C THR A 205 24.66 -19.13 -15.20
N GLY A 206 23.54 -18.62 -14.67
CA GLY A 206 22.61 -17.80 -15.44
C GLY A 206 23.26 -16.54 -16.01
N TYR A 207 24.08 -15.85 -15.22
CA TYR A 207 24.84 -14.69 -15.66
C TYR A 207 25.86 -15.06 -16.76
N ALA A 208 26.66 -16.11 -16.53
CA ALA A 208 27.66 -16.59 -17.49
C ALA A 208 27.02 -17.15 -18.78
N PHE A 209 25.82 -17.71 -18.72
CA PHE A 209 25.05 -18.12 -19.89
C PHE A 209 24.76 -16.92 -20.79
N GLY A 210 24.33 -15.80 -20.20
CA GLY A 210 24.20 -14.54 -20.91
C GLY A 210 25.50 -14.11 -21.59
N GLU A 211 26.63 -14.16 -20.88
CA GLU A 211 27.94 -13.79 -21.43
C GLU A 211 28.43 -14.70 -22.56
N THR A 212 28.11 -15.99 -22.50
CA THR A 212 28.70 -17.00 -23.41
C THR A 212 27.83 -17.31 -24.62
N THR A 213 26.52 -17.06 -24.57
CA THR A 213 25.63 -17.36 -25.68
C THR A 213 25.45 -16.17 -26.62
N GLU A 214 25.20 -16.43 -27.90
CA GLU A 214 24.78 -15.42 -28.88
C GLU A 214 23.25 -15.34 -29.01
N VAL A 215 22.51 -15.99 -28.10
CA VAL A 215 21.03 -16.05 -28.13
C VAL A 215 20.44 -14.66 -27.95
N PHE A 216 21.10 -13.79 -27.20
CA PHE A 216 20.72 -12.40 -26.99
C PHE A 216 21.68 -11.49 -27.75
N ALA A 217 21.18 -10.79 -28.76
CA ALA A 217 22.00 -9.91 -29.61
C ALA A 217 22.42 -8.61 -28.91
N VAL A 218 21.67 -8.20 -27.88
CA VAL A 218 21.81 -6.91 -27.20
C VAL A 218 21.73 -7.07 -25.69
N THR A 219 22.42 -6.20 -24.97
CA THR A 219 22.19 -5.96 -23.54
C THR A 219 21.63 -4.56 -23.37
N TYR A 220 20.94 -4.33 -22.26
CA TYR A 220 20.30 -3.06 -21.97
C TYR A 220 20.95 -2.39 -20.78
N GLU A 221 21.01 -1.07 -20.83
CA GLU A 221 21.43 -0.24 -19.71
C GLU A 221 20.31 0.75 -19.38
N VAL A 222 19.89 0.79 -18.12
CA VAL A 222 18.96 1.81 -17.60
C VAL A 222 19.75 2.68 -16.62
N PRO A 223 20.12 3.92 -17.01
CA PRO A 223 20.92 4.81 -16.17
C PRO A 223 20.26 5.09 -14.81
N PRO A 224 21.01 5.50 -13.78
CA PRO A 224 20.44 5.88 -12.49
C PRO A 224 19.41 7.01 -12.60
N ALA A 225 18.41 7.02 -11.72
CA ALA A 225 17.44 8.08 -11.63
C ALA A 225 17.99 9.27 -10.81
N PRO A 226 17.65 10.52 -11.16
CA PRO A 226 18.00 11.67 -10.34
C PRO A 226 17.25 11.61 -9.01
N MET A 227 17.97 11.33 -7.92
CA MET A 227 17.44 11.33 -6.55
C MET A 227 18.11 12.42 -5.70
N PRO A 228 17.38 13.09 -4.79
CA PRO A 228 17.98 13.98 -3.81
C PRO A 228 19.06 13.25 -3.00
N PRO A 229 20.20 13.89 -2.66
CA PRO A 229 21.22 13.26 -1.83
C PRO A 229 20.66 12.80 -0.48
N GLY A 230 20.97 11.57 -0.06
CA GLY A 230 20.48 11.03 1.21
C GLY A 230 20.78 9.55 1.39
N THR A 231 20.37 9.01 2.54
CA THR A 231 20.41 7.57 2.82
C THR A 231 19.07 6.97 2.41
N TYR A 232 19.08 6.05 1.46
CA TYR A 232 17.88 5.39 0.97
C TYR A 232 17.84 3.93 1.38
N ARG A 233 16.63 3.41 1.53
CA ARG A 233 16.36 1.98 1.58
C ARG A 233 15.09 1.68 0.81
N GLN A 234 14.99 0.46 0.28
CA GLN A 234 13.70 -0.04 -0.17
C GLN A 234 12.77 -0.21 1.03
N ILE A 235 11.51 0.20 0.88
CA ILE A 235 10.46 -0.02 1.87
C ILE A 235 9.16 -0.48 1.19
N SER A 236 8.45 -1.42 1.82
CA SER A 236 7.08 -1.77 1.43
C SER A 236 6.06 -1.05 2.31
N GLY A 237 4.81 -0.91 1.84
CA GLY A 237 3.79 -0.17 2.56
C GLY A 237 3.50 -0.69 3.97
N ASN A 238 3.37 -2.01 4.14
CA ASN A 238 3.17 -2.60 5.46
C ASN A 238 4.35 -2.39 6.42
N LEU A 239 5.58 -2.42 5.89
CA LEU A 239 6.78 -2.16 6.67
C LEU A 239 6.88 -0.68 7.09
N ALA A 240 6.59 0.22 6.16
CA ALA A 240 6.52 1.66 6.42
C ALA A 240 5.45 2.00 7.46
N LEU A 241 4.26 1.40 7.35
CA LEU A 241 3.18 1.57 8.33
C LEU A 241 3.59 1.11 9.73
N ALA A 242 4.23 -0.07 9.85
CA ALA A 242 4.75 -0.56 11.13
C ALA A 242 5.80 0.40 11.73
N TYR A 243 6.72 0.93 10.91
CA TYR A 243 7.70 1.90 11.36
C TYR A 243 7.07 3.25 11.73
N GLY A 244 6.08 3.72 10.99
CA GLY A 244 5.33 4.93 11.29
C GLY A 244 4.60 4.83 12.62
N LEU A 245 3.97 3.68 12.91
CA LEU A 245 3.32 3.40 14.20
C LEU A 245 4.33 3.43 15.36
N ILE A 246 5.49 2.79 15.21
CA ILE A 246 6.56 2.82 16.22
C ILE A 246 7.04 4.26 16.44
N THR A 247 7.35 4.97 15.36
CA THR A 247 7.88 6.33 15.43
C THR A 247 6.88 7.28 16.06
N GLY A 248 5.61 7.23 15.65
CA GLY A 248 4.55 8.06 16.22
C GLY A 248 4.33 7.78 17.71
N ALA A 249 4.33 6.51 18.12
CA ALA A 249 4.25 6.13 19.54
C ALA A 249 5.44 6.67 20.35
N ARG A 250 6.65 6.54 19.81
CA ARG A 250 7.88 7.09 20.43
C ARG A 250 7.87 8.62 20.49
N LYS A 251 7.32 9.29 19.48
CA LYS A 251 7.16 10.74 19.46
C LYS A 251 6.06 11.23 20.41
N ALA A 252 5.09 10.37 20.70
CA ALA A 252 4.09 10.59 21.74
C ALA A 252 4.57 10.25 23.16
N ASP A 253 5.77 9.66 23.31
CA ASP A 253 6.26 9.02 24.53
C ASP A 253 5.25 8.03 25.14
N LEU A 254 4.54 7.29 24.28
CA LEU A 254 3.57 6.27 24.66
C LEU A 254 4.06 4.88 24.27
N PRO A 255 3.90 3.86 25.14
CA PRO A 255 4.03 2.48 24.70
C PRO A 255 2.94 2.15 23.67
N LEU A 256 3.32 1.43 22.61
CA LEU A 256 2.40 1.00 21.56
C LEU A 256 1.80 -0.36 21.92
N PHE A 257 0.47 -0.45 21.95
CA PHE A 257 -0.23 -1.72 22.08
C PHE A 257 -0.99 -2.02 20.79
N LEU A 258 -0.59 -3.08 20.08
CA LEU A 258 -1.29 -3.58 18.90
C LEU A 258 -2.15 -4.78 19.27
N GLY A 259 -3.48 -4.62 19.24
CA GLY A 259 -4.42 -5.73 19.32
C GLY A 259 -4.93 -6.10 17.93
N ALA A 260 -4.64 -7.29 17.43
CA ALA A 260 -4.97 -7.67 16.06
C ALA A 260 -5.30 -9.17 15.91
N TYR A 261 -6.10 -9.48 14.89
CA TYR A 261 -6.33 -10.83 14.41
C TYR A 261 -5.66 -10.98 13.03
N PRO A 262 -4.96 -12.09 12.73
CA PRO A 262 -4.29 -12.26 11.44
C PRO A 262 -5.29 -12.26 10.27
N ILE A 263 -5.14 -11.31 9.36
CA ILE A 263 -5.95 -11.20 8.13
C ILE A 263 -5.09 -10.66 6.99
N THR A 264 -5.17 -11.26 5.80
CA THR A 264 -4.48 -10.76 4.60
C THR A 264 -5.16 -9.49 4.08
N PRO A 265 -4.42 -8.45 3.65
CA PRO A 265 -2.96 -8.31 3.61
C PRO A 265 -2.33 -7.62 4.85
N ALA A 266 -3.04 -7.54 5.97
CA ALA A 266 -2.64 -6.78 7.15
C ALA A 266 -1.67 -7.48 8.12
N SER A 267 -1.61 -8.81 8.12
CA SER A 267 -0.81 -9.60 9.09
C SER A 267 0.67 -9.24 9.14
N ASP A 268 1.25 -8.73 8.06
CA ASP A 268 2.67 -8.38 8.03
C ASP A 268 3.03 -7.22 8.96
N VAL A 269 2.09 -6.31 9.23
CA VAL A 269 2.25 -5.24 10.23
C VAL A 269 2.40 -5.84 11.62
N LEU A 270 1.56 -6.81 11.98
CA LEU A 270 1.66 -7.57 13.24
C LEU A 270 3.00 -8.31 13.32
N HIS A 271 3.39 -9.02 12.26
CA HIS A 271 4.66 -9.74 12.21
C HIS A 271 5.85 -8.82 12.43
N GLU A 272 5.87 -7.64 11.79
CA GLU A 272 6.97 -6.69 11.94
C GLU A 272 7.00 -6.08 13.34
N LEU A 273 5.87 -5.56 13.84
CA LEU A 273 5.78 -4.97 15.17
C LEU A 273 6.18 -5.95 16.28
N SER A 274 5.91 -7.26 16.12
CA SER A 274 6.27 -8.29 17.11
C SER A 274 7.78 -8.41 17.35
N LYS A 275 8.61 -7.99 16.38
CA LYS A 275 10.08 -8.02 16.45
C LYS A 275 10.66 -6.83 17.24
N HIS A 276 9.85 -5.80 17.50
CA HIS A 276 10.30 -4.48 17.94
C HIS A 276 9.97 -4.15 19.41
N LYS A 277 9.89 -5.15 20.28
CA LYS A 277 9.60 -4.98 21.72
C LYS A 277 10.51 -3.96 22.43
N ARG A 278 11.75 -3.79 21.95
CA ARG A 278 12.72 -2.80 22.45
C ARG A 278 12.24 -1.34 22.37
N PHE A 279 11.24 -1.06 21.54
CA PHE A 279 10.65 0.28 21.40
C PHE A 279 9.36 0.45 22.22
N GLY A 280 9.09 -0.43 23.20
CA GLY A 280 7.87 -0.38 24.00
C GLY A 280 6.64 -0.91 23.26
N VAL A 281 6.84 -1.73 22.22
CA VAL A 281 5.76 -2.35 21.46
C VAL A 281 5.29 -3.63 22.13
N THR A 282 3.99 -3.72 22.40
CA THR A 282 3.29 -4.93 22.81
C THR A 282 2.35 -5.36 21.69
N THR A 283 2.45 -6.61 21.27
CA THR A 283 1.54 -7.20 20.28
C THR A 283 0.68 -8.26 20.96
N PHE A 284 -0.63 -8.22 20.70
CA PHE A 284 -1.61 -9.18 21.18
C PHE A 284 -2.34 -9.75 19.97
N GLN A 285 -1.99 -10.99 19.62
CA GLN A 285 -2.73 -11.77 18.64
C GLN A 285 -3.97 -12.31 19.33
N ALA A 286 -5.12 -11.71 19.03
CA ALA A 286 -6.40 -12.08 19.63
C ALA A 286 -7.02 -13.29 18.92
N GLU A 287 -8.05 -13.84 19.54
CA GLU A 287 -8.91 -14.92 19.04
C GLU A 287 -9.79 -14.48 17.86
N ASP A 288 -10.15 -13.20 17.80
CA ASP A 288 -10.93 -12.56 16.73
C ASP A 288 -10.69 -11.05 16.66
N GLU A 289 -11.29 -10.39 15.68
CA GLU A 289 -11.18 -8.95 15.49
C GLU A 289 -11.81 -8.12 16.63
N ILE A 290 -12.85 -8.62 17.29
CA ILE A 290 -13.57 -7.92 18.37
C ILE A 290 -12.67 -7.85 19.61
N ALA A 291 -12.12 -8.98 20.05
CA ALA A 291 -11.17 -9.09 21.14
C ALA A 291 -9.92 -8.25 20.87
N GLY A 292 -9.40 -8.26 19.63
CA GLY A 292 -8.24 -7.48 19.23
C GLY A 292 -8.45 -5.97 19.40
N VAL A 293 -9.55 -5.41 18.88
CA VAL A 293 -9.82 -3.97 19.02
C VAL A 293 -10.22 -3.60 20.45
N GLY A 294 -10.93 -4.49 21.16
CA GLY A 294 -11.28 -4.31 22.57
C GLY A 294 -10.03 -4.17 23.45
N ALA A 295 -9.05 -5.05 23.26
CA ALA A 295 -7.76 -4.98 23.97
C ALA A 295 -7.01 -3.68 23.65
N ALA A 296 -6.98 -3.26 22.37
CA ALA A 296 -6.33 -2.01 21.96
C ALA A 296 -6.99 -0.76 22.59
N LEU A 297 -8.33 -0.71 22.64
CA LEU A 297 -9.05 0.38 23.28
C LEU A 297 -8.83 0.37 24.81
N GLY A 298 -8.81 -0.81 25.43
CA GLY A 298 -8.48 -0.97 26.85
C GLY A 298 -7.06 -0.50 27.19
N ALA A 299 -6.08 -0.77 26.33
CA ALA A 299 -4.73 -0.24 26.46
C ALA A 299 -4.71 1.29 26.37
N SER A 300 -5.53 1.87 25.49
CA SER A 300 -5.70 3.32 25.39
C SER A 300 -6.32 3.92 26.66
N PHE A 301 -7.29 3.25 27.26
CA PHE A 301 -7.77 3.67 28.58
C PHE A 301 -6.66 3.64 29.63
N ALA A 302 -5.76 2.66 29.58
CA ALA A 302 -4.62 2.51 30.49
C ALA A 302 -3.41 3.41 30.18
N GLY A 303 -3.56 4.41 29.31
CA GLY A 303 -2.49 5.38 29.00
C GLY A 303 -1.45 4.88 27.99
N HIS A 304 -1.74 3.82 27.22
CA HIS A 304 -0.94 3.41 26.08
C HIS A 304 -1.51 4.00 24.79
N LEU A 305 -0.77 3.91 23.69
CA LEU A 305 -1.35 4.14 22.37
C LEU A 305 -1.90 2.80 21.84
N GLY A 306 -3.23 2.67 21.81
CA GLY A 306 -3.88 1.53 21.19
C GLY A 306 -3.91 1.63 19.67
N ALA A 307 -3.54 0.55 19.01
CA ALA A 307 -3.66 0.39 17.57
C ALA A 307 -4.23 -1.00 17.21
N THR A 308 -4.89 -1.08 16.06
CA THR A 308 -5.32 -2.35 15.46
C THR A 308 -5.07 -2.30 13.95
N VAL A 309 -4.76 -3.44 13.36
CA VAL A 309 -4.58 -3.59 11.91
C VAL A 309 -5.54 -4.65 11.41
N THR A 310 -6.19 -4.39 10.27
CA THR A 310 -7.24 -5.26 9.72
C THR A 310 -7.48 -4.98 8.23
N SER A 311 -8.58 -5.53 7.69
CA SER A 311 -9.11 -5.27 6.35
C SER A 311 -10.65 -5.20 6.43
N GLY A 312 -11.36 -4.87 5.35
CA GLY A 312 -12.82 -4.65 5.31
C GLY A 312 -13.70 -5.57 6.20
N PRO A 313 -13.57 -6.91 6.16
CA PRO A 313 -14.36 -7.80 7.02
C PRO A 313 -14.12 -7.57 8.52
N GLY A 314 -12.87 -7.32 8.88
CA GLY A 314 -12.51 -7.05 10.26
C GLY A 314 -12.92 -5.66 10.71
N VAL A 315 -12.93 -4.66 9.82
CA VAL A 315 -13.54 -3.34 10.13
C VAL A 315 -15.01 -3.51 10.49
N ALA A 316 -15.76 -4.37 9.78
CA ALA A 316 -17.17 -4.62 10.07
C ALA A 316 -17.36 -5.18 11.48
N LEU A 317 -16.53 -6.14 11.89
CA LEU A 317 -16.57 -6.73 13.24
C LEU A 317 -16.14 -5.73 14.33
N LYS A 318 -15.23 -4.81 14.02
CA LYS A 318 -14.72 -3.81 14.98
C LYS A 318 -15.64 -2.60 15.16
N ALA A 319 -16.67 -2.45 14.33
CA ALA A 319 -17.50 -1.24 14.27
C ALA A 319 -18.09 -0.84 15.63
N GLU A 320 -18.58 -1.80 16.43
CA GLU A 320 -19.13 -1.55 17.76
C GLU A 320 -18.08 -0.96 18.72
N THR A 321 -16.89 -1.58 18.81
CA THR A 321 -15.82 -1.09 19.68
C THR A 321 -15.25 0.25 19.21
N ILE A 322 -15.20 0.49 17.89
CA ILE A 322 -14.81 1.81 17.37
C ILE A 322 -15.87 2.86 17.73
N GLY A 323 -17.16 2.52 17.68
CA GLY A 323 -18.24 3.35 18.21
C GLY A 323 -18.05 3.64 19.71
N LEU A 324 -17.64 2.63 20.50
CA LEU A 324 -17.28 2.82 21.90
C LEU A 324 -16.06 3.74 22.06
N ALA A 325 -15.07 3.71 21.17
CA ALA A 325 -13.93 4.62 21.19
C ALA A 325 -14.35 6.07 20.90
N VAL A 326 -15.29 6.29 19.97
CA VAL A 326 -15.91 7.62 19.74
C VAL A 326 -16.62 8.10 20.99
N MET A 327 -17.38 7.22 21.65
CA MET A 327 -18.18 7.56 22.83
C MET A 327 -17.34 7.80 24.10
N THR A 328 -16.29 7.01 24.28
CA THR A 328 -15.33 7.16 25.39
C THR A 328 -14.28 8.24 25.12
N GLU A 329 -14.17 8.68 23.87
CA GLU A 329 -13.21 9.68 23.40
C GLU A 329 -11.79 9.34 23.81
N LEU A 330 -11.36 8.15 23.40
CA LEU A 330 -10.01 7.63 23.58
C LEU A 330 -9.27 7.62 22.23
N PRO A 331 -7.95 7.87 22.24
CA PRO A 331 -7.13 7.67 21.05
C PRO A 331 -7.15 6.20 20.64
N LEU A 332 -7.36 5.92 19.36
CA LEU A 332 -7.24 4.56 18.79
C LEU A 332 -6.87 4.69 17.32
N VAL A 333 -5.81 4.00 16.88
CA VAL A 333 -5.46 3.96 15.45
C VAL A 333 -5.98 2.67 14.84
N VAL A 334 -6.83 2.78 13.82
CA VAL A 334 -7.41 1.64 13.08
C VAL A 334 -6.84 1.64 11.67
N CYS A 335 -5.89 0.75 11.42
CA CYS A 335 -5.31 0.56 10.09
C CYS A 335 -6.17 -0.43 9.29
N ASP A 336 -6.85 0.06 8.28
CA ASP A 336 -7.64 -0.74 7.34
C ASP A 336 -6.88 -0.88 6.02
N ILE A 337 -6.31 -2.06 5.82
CA ILE A 337 -5.58 -2.37 4.59
C ILE A 337 -6.56 -3.09 3.67
N GLN A 338 -7.20 -2.29 2.82
CA GLN A 338 -8.32 -2.69 1.99
C GLN A 338 -7.94 -3.79 1.00
N ARG A 339 -8.92 -4.66 0.72
CA ARG A 339 -8.83 -5.74 -0.26
C ARG A 339 -10.18 -5.88 -0.94
N ALA A 340 -10.21 -6.56 -2.08
CA ALA A 340 -11.46 -6.72 -2.84
C ALA A 340 -12.54 -7.44 -2.05
N GLY A 341 -13.72 -6.81 -1.95
CA GLY A 341 -14.91 -7.31 -1.29
C GLY A 341 -15.97 -7.82 -2.28
N PRO A 342 -17.25 -7.95 -1.87
CA PRO A 342 -17.75 -7.89 -0.48
C PRO A 342 -17.52 -9.21 0.28
N SER A 343 -17.82 -9.23 1.59
CA SER A 343 -17.62 -10.41 2.46
C SER A 343 -16.17 -10.90 2.41
N THR A 344 -15.89 -12.18 2.22
CA THR A 344 -14.52 -12.68 2.04
C THR A 344 -13.83 -12.04 0.82
N GLY A 345 -14.60 -11.81 -0.25
CA GLY A 345 -14.14 -11.22 -1.50
C GLY A 345 -12.96 -11.97 -2.12
N MET A 346 -11.94 -11.23 -2.59
CA MET A 346 -10.68 -11.77 -3.10
C MET A 346 -9.52 -11.29 -2.21
N PRO A 347 -9.12 -12.07 -1.18
CA PRO A 347 -8.19 -11.61 -0.15
C PRO A 347 -6.82 -11.12 -0.63
N THR A 348 -6.38 -11.57 -1.81
CA THR A 348 -5.08 -11.21 -2.40
C THR A 348 -5.16 -10.12 -3.45
N LYS A 349 -6.36 -9.55 -3.69
CA LYS A 349 -6.58 -8.52 -4.70
C LYS A 349 -6.84 -7.16 -4.06
N THR A 350 -6.30 -6.12 -4.67
CA THR A 350 -6.45 -4.74 -4.19
C THR A 350 -7.82 -4.19 -4.57
N GLU A 351 -8.37 -3.35 -3.70
CA GLU A 351 -9.58 -2.57 -3.94
C GLU A 351 -9.65 -1.42 -2.94
N GLN A 352 -10.42 -0.38 -3.24
CA GLN A 352 -10.64 0.78 -2.36
C GLN A 352 -12.13 0.95 -2.06
N ALA A 353 -12.78 -0.11 -1.60
CA ALA A 353 -14.24 -0.18 -1.46
C ALA A 353 -14.74 -0.02 -0.01
N ASP A 354 -13.86 0.30 0.95
CA ASP A 354 -14.24 0.35 2.37
C ASP A 354 -14.48 1.78 2.87
N LEU A 355 -14.31 2.82 2.04
CA LEU A 355 -14.46 4.24 2.45
C LEU A 355 -15.83 4.52 3.08
N LEU A 356 -16.94 4.14 2.44
CA LEU A 356 -18.27 4.36 3.02
C LEU A 356 -18.51 3.54 4.29
N GLN A 357 -17.95 2.33 4.38
CA GLN A 357 -18.01 1.51 5.59
C GLN A 357 -17.25 2.19 6.74
N VAL A 358 -16.09 2.76 6.46
CA VAL A 358 -15.30 3.49 7.44
C VAL A 358 -15.93 4.84 7.81
N MET A 359 -16.63 5.50 6.89
CA MET A 359 -17.35 6.74 7.17
C MET A 359 -18.63 6.51 7.98
N TYR A 360 -19.43 5.48 7.63
CA TYR A 360 -20.82 5.36 8.06
C TYR A 360 -21.20 3.98 8.61
N GLY A 361 -20.26 3.05 8.79
CA GLY A 361 -20.54 1.68 9.23
C GLY A 361 -20.79 1.51 10.73
N ARG A 362 -20.76 2.61 11.52
CA ARG A 362 -21.02 2.62 12.96
C ARG A 362 -22.47 3.05 13.22
N ASN A 363 -23.07 2.58 14.31
CA ASN A 363 -24.42 2.98 14.70
C ASN A 363 -24.46 4.38 15.33
N GLY A 364 -25.51 5.14 15.02
CA GLY A 364 -25.70 6.51 15.51
C GLY A 364 -24.73 7.53 14.90
N GLU A 365 -24.75 8.76 15.42
CA GLU A 365 -23.83 9.83 15.01
C GLU A 365 -22.45 9.61 15.64
N ALA A 366 -21.62 8.83 14.96
CA ALA A 366 -20.30 8.39 15.43
C ALA A 366 -19.17 8.80 14.46
N PRO A 367 -18.82 10.10 14.38
CA PRO A 367 -17.80 10.60 13.47
C PRO A 367 -16.41 10.17 13.91
N ALA A 368 -15.53 9.91 12.94
CA ALA A 368 -14.12 9.57 13.15
C ALA A 368 -13.27 10.13 12.01
N PRO A 369 -12.04 10.62 12.26
CA PRO A 369 -11.15 11.04 11.19
C PRO A 369 -10.71 9.87 10.32
N VAL A 370 -10.51 10.14 9.03
CA VAL A 370 -10.13 9.15 8.03
C VAL A 370 -9.00 9.71 7.17
N LEU A 371 -7.88 8.99 7.18
CA LEU A 371 -6.70 9.27 6.38
C LEU A 371 -6.47 8.15 5.36
N ALA A 372 -5.80 8.43 4.24
CA ALA A 372 -5.42 7.42 3.24
C ALA A 372 -3.97 7.60 2.78
N ALA A 373 -3.22 6.50 2.75
CA ALA A 373 -1.84 6.47 2.29
C ALA A 373 -1.76 6.50 0.76
N GLN A 374 -0.98 7.42 0.19
CA GLN A 374 -0.89 7.59 -1.26
C GLN A 374 0.17 6.68 -1.93
N SER A 375 1.17 6.22 -1.17
CA SER A 375 2.28 5.37 -1.65
C SER A 375 2.84 4.47 -0.55
N PRO A 376 3.66 3.44 -0.88
CA PRO A 376 4.34 2.62 0.11
C PRO A 376 5.16 3.42 1.13
N ALA A 377 5.90 4.45 0.73
CA ALA A 377 6.65 5.30 1.66
C ALA A 377 5.72 6.16 2.53
N ASP A 378 4.67 6.74 1.95
CA ASP A 378 3.72 7.61 2.66
C ASP A 378 2.99 6.90 3.80
N CYS A 379 2.90 5.56 3.78
CA CYS A 379 2.43 4.76 4.91
C CYS A 379 3.17 5.07 6.22
N PHE A 380 4.44 5.49 6.17
CA PHE A 380 5.18 5.93 7.36
C PHE A 380 4.64 7.24 7.93
N ASP A 381 4.57 8.28 7.09
CA ASP A 381 4.18 9.62 7.50
C ASP A 381 2.70 9.70 7.89
N ILE A 382 1.83 9.02 7.15
CA ILE A 382 0.39 9.00 7.43
C ILE A 382 0.07 8.35 8.78
N ALA A 383 0.87 7.37 9.22
CA ALA A 383 0.68 6.73 10.52
C ALA A 383 1.03 7.69 11.67
N ILE A 384 2.12 8.46 11.50
CA ILE A 384 2.52 9.48 12.48
C ILE A 384 1.45 10.57 12.56
N GLU A 385 0.95 11.01 11.41
CA GLU A 385 -0.15 11.98 11.34
C GLU A 385 -1.44 11.45 11.99
N ALA A 386 -1.78 10.19 11.77
CA ALA A 386 -2.92 9.55 12.43
C ALA A 386 -2.78 9.53 13.95
N ILE A 387 -1.58 9.21 14.45
CA ILE A 387 -1.28 9.20 15.89
C ILE A 387 -1.37 10.61 16.47
N ARG A 388 -0.82 11.61 15.78
CA ARG A 388 -0.93 13.02 16.18
C ARG A 388 -2.39 13.42 16.34
N ILE A 389 -3.24 13.11 15.36
CA ILE A 389 -4.67 13.43 15.40
C ILE A 389 -5.38 12.64 16.50
N ALA A 390 -5.16 11.32 16.59
CA ALA A 390 -5.80 10.45 17.57
C ALA A 390 -5.50 10.93 19.00
N VAL A 391 -4.24 11.24 19.27
CA VAL A 391 -3.78 11.77 20.55
C VAL A 391 -4.36 13.17 20.76
N LYS A 392 -4.08 14.16 19.91
CA LYS A 392 -4.50 15.56 20.11
C LYS A 392 -6.02 15.71 20.30
N TYR A 393 -6.82 15.00 19.51
CA TYR A 393 -8.29 15.13 19.49
C TYR A 393 -9.03 14.04 20.26
N ARG A 394 -8.32 13.07 20.86
CA ARG A 394 -8.89 12.00 21.68
C ARG A 394 -10.03 11.28 20.96
N THR A 395 -9.68 10.67 19.83
CA THR A 395 -10.66 10.03 18.93
C THR A 395 -10.04 8.81 18.25
N PRO A 396 -10.83 7.80 17.87
CA PRO A 396 -10.37 6.81 16.92
C PRO A 396 -10.09 7.47 15.56
N VAL A 397 -9.01 7.08 14.90
CA VAL A 397 -8.59 7.54 13.56
C VAL A 397 -8.38 6.34 12.67
N PHE A 398 -8.96 6.38 11.47
CA PHE A 398 -8.73 5.37 10.45
C PHE A 398 -7.55 5.75 9.56
N VAL A 399 -6.70 4.77 9.26
CA VAL A 399 -5.66 4.84 8.24
C VAL A 399 -6.00 3.82 7.17
N LEU A 400 -6.43 4.30 6.00
CA LEU A 400 -6.72 3.50 4.84
C LEU A 400 -5.44 3.26 4.04
N SER A 401 -5.16 1.99 3.78
CA SER A 401 -4.24 1.54 2.74
C SER A 401 -4.99 0.52 1.88
N ASP A 402 -4.30 -0.15 0.97
CA ASP A 402 -4.86 -1.23 0.18
C ASP A 402 -3.78 -2.25 -0.21
N GLY A 403 -4.19 -3.41 -0.72
CA GLY A 403 -3.28 -4.48 -1.09
C GLY A 403 -2.22 -4.08 -2.12
N TYR A 404 -2.42 -3.02 -2.89
CA TYR A 404 -1.43 -2.53 -3.84
C TYR A 404 -0.34 -1.72 -3.14
N VAL A 405 -0.71 -0.74 -2.31
CA VAL A 405 0.27 0.05 -1.52
C VAL A 405 0.96 -0.81 -0.46
N ALA A 406 0.22 -1.68 0.21
CA ALA A 406 0.74 -2.50 1.31
C ALA A 406 1.86 -3.45 0.88
N ASN A 407 1.72 -4.06 -0.30
CA ASN A 407 2.66 -5.03 -0.85
C ASN A 407 3.68 -4.41 -1.82
N GLY A 408 3.35 -3.26 -2.42
CA GLY A 408 4.26 -2.52 -3.29
C GLY A 408 5.45 -1.97 -2.51
N ALA A 409 6.55 -1.75 -3.23
CA ALA A 409 7.76 -1.15 -2.69
C ALA A 409 8.31 -0.05 -3.59
N GLU A 410 8.95 0.93 -2.98
CA GLU A 410 9.64 2.05 -3.64
C GLU A 410 10.90 2.45 -2.86
N PRO A 411 11.81 3.26 -3.43
CA PRO A 411 12.92 3.83 -2.67
C PRO A 411 12.39 4.82 -1.64
N TRP A 412 12.85 4.69 -0.41
CA TRP A 412 12.48 5.56 0.68
C TRP A 412 13.71 6.21 1.28
N GLN A 413 13.71 7.54 1.27
CA GLN A 413 14.71 8.34 1.98
C GLN A 413 14.48 8.13 3.47
N VAL A 414 15.48 7.59 4.17
CA VAL A 414 15.39 7.35 5.60
C VAL A 414 15.26 8.71 6.31
N PRO A 415 14.16 8.95 7.04
CA PRO A 415 13.90 10.25 7.64
C PRO A 415 14.83 10.47 8.82
N ASP A 416 15.18 11.74 9.05
CA ASP A 416 15.78 12.13 10.32
C ASP A 416 14.70 12.10 11.41
N VAL A 417 14.76 11.08 12.25
CA VAL A 417 13.82 10.91 13.37
C VAL A 417 13.88 12.11 14.31
N ALA A 418 15.01 12.81 14.43
CA ALA A 418 15.09 14.00 15.29
C ALA A 418 14.27 15.17 14.76
N ALA A 419 14.11 15.30 13.44
CA ALA A 419 13.35 16.36 12.79
C ALA A 419 11.82 16.18 12.87
N ILE A 420 11.34 14.99 13.21
CA ILE A 420 9.90 14.72 13.39
C ILE A 420 9.43 15.37 14.70
N GLU A 421 8.36 16.15 14.65
CA GLU A 421 7.80 16.84 15.81
C GLU A 421 7.34 15.88 16.92
N SER A 422 7.50 16.31 18.18
CA SER A 422 6.95 15.58 19.33
C SER A 422 5.43 15.70 19.37
N ILE A 423 4.77 14.63 19.81
CA ILE A 423 3.33 14.60 20.01
C ILE A 423 3.11 14.65 21.53
N ASP A 424 2.43 15.67 22.04
CA ASP A 424 2.17 15.74 23.49
C ASP A 424 0.91 14.92 23.82
N PRO A 425 1.02 13.84 24.64
CA PRO A 425 -0.15 13.12 25.09
C PRO A 425 -0.99 13.94 26.06
N GLY A 426 -0.49 14.99 26.71
CA GLY A 426 -1.29 15.90 27.54
C GLY A 426 -2.14 15.20 28.59
N PHE A 427 -1.55 14.26 29.33
CA PHE A 427 -2.27 13.52 30.37
C PHE A 427 -2.71 14.47 31.50
N ALA A 428 -3.93 14.26 32.01
CA ALA A 428 -4.39 14.94 33.20
C ALA A 428 -3.61 14.44 34.42
N THR A 429 -3.07 15.38 35.20
CA THR A 429 -2.24 15.09 36.39
C THR A 429 -2.87 15.60 37.69
N ALA A 430 -3.88 16.47 37.61
CA ALA A 430 -4.57 17.06 38.75
C ALA A 430 -6.05 17.36 38.42
N SER A 431 -6.83 17.62 39.47
CA SER A 431 -8.23 18.06 39.37
C SER A 431 -8.34 19.33 38.51
N ASN A 432 -9.44 19.48 37.78
CA ASN A 432 -9.64 20.56 36.80
C ASN A 432 -10.88 21.42 37.08
N ALA A 433 -11.55 21.21 38.23
CA ALA A 433 -12.68 22.01 38.67
C ALA A 433 -12.80 21.99 40.20
N VAL A 434 -13.72 22.82 40.71
CA VAL A 434 -14.06 22.91 42.13
C VAL A 434 -15.57 22.75 42.26
N ASP A 435 -16.01 21.92 43.20
CA ASP A 435 -17.44 21.72 43.48
C ASP A 435 -18.05 22.90 44.28
N ALA A 436 -19.37 22.85 44.51
CA ALA A 436 -20.09 23.88 45.24
C ALA A 436 -19.65 24.02 46.71
N GLN A 437 -18.91 23.04 47.25
CA GLN A 437 -18.40 23.02 48.61
C GLN A 437 -16.93 23.46 48.69
N GLY A 438 -16.34 23.89 47.57
CA GLY A 438 -14.95 24.35 47.51
C GLY A 438 -13.92 23.22 47.42
N LYS A 439 -14.34 21.98 47.15
CA LYS A 439 -13.44 20.83 47.02
C LYS A 439 -13.02 20.65 45.56
N GLU A 440 -11.73 20.40 45.35
CA GLU A 440 -11.18 20.06 44.04
C GLU A 440 -11.77 18.73 43.52
N ILE A 441 -12.25 18.75 42.29
CA ILE A 441 -12.84 17.60 41.60
C ILE A 441 -12.28 17.48 40.17
N PHE A 442 -12.33 16.26 39.64
CA PHE A 442 -11.99 15.99 38.25
C PHE A 442 -13.25 15.80 37.41
N LEU A 443 -13.41 16.63 36.39
CA LEU A 443 -14.46 16.58 35.38
C LEU A 443 -13.90 15.90 34.11
N PRO A 444 -14.21 14.61 33.89
CA PRO A 444 -13.59 13.81 32.84
C PRO A 444 -14.02 14.21 31.42
N TYR A 445 -15.07 15.01 31.25
CA TYR A 445 -15.54 15.51 29.95
C TYR A 445 -15.47 17.04 29.85
N LEU A 446 -14.73 17.71 30.73
CA LEU A 446 -14.49 19.15 30.63
C LEU A 446 -13.67 19.42 29.36
N ARG A 447 -14.25 20.16 28.41
CA ARG A 447 -13.69 20.28 27.06
C ARG A 447 -12.54 21.27 27.00
N ASP A 448 -11.50 20.91 26.26
CA ASP A 448 -10.55 21.88 25.73
C ASP A 448 -11.25 22.81 24.72
N PRO A 449 -11.11 24.14 24.82
CA PRO A 449 -11.88 25.07 24.00
C PRO A 449 -11.49 25.07 22.51
N GLU A 450 -10.27 24.64 22.17
CA GLU A 450 -9.77 24.64 20.79
C GLU A 450 -10.04 23.32 20.07
N THR A 451 -9.77 22.22 20.76
CA THR A 451 -9.83 20.86 20.21
C THR A 451 -11.12 20.14 20.57
N LEU A 452 -11.89 20.61 21.57
CA LEU A 452 -13.03 19.91 22.17
C LEU A 452 -12.67 18.53 22.74
N ALA A 453 -11.38 18.21 22.85
CA ALA A 453 -10.90 16.99 23.47
C ALA A 453 -11.23 17.00 24.96
N ARG A 454 -11.51 15.81 25.50
CA ARG A 454 -11.60 15.60 26.94
C ARG A 454 -10.21 15.33 27.55
N PRO A 455 -10.01 15.61 28.84
CA PRO A 455 -8.84 15.21 29.58
C PRO A 455 -8.66 13.68 29.55
N TRP A 456 -7.42 13.23 29.40
CA TRP A 456 -7.06 11.82 29.46
C TRP A 456 -6.31 11.57 30.77
N ALA A 457 -7.00 10.97 31.73
CA ALA A 457 -6.43 10.60 33.01
C ALA A 457 -6.11 9.10 33.01
N VAL A 458 -4.90 8.74 33.39
CA VAL A 458 -4.47 7.33 33.48
C VAL A 458 -5.03 6.71 34.77
N PRO A 459 -5.62 5.50 34.71
CA PRO A 459 -6.04 4.78 35.90
C PRO A 459 -4.91 4.65 36.92
N GLY A 460 -5.22 4.95 38.19
CA GLY A 460 -4.23 4.98 39.28
C GLY A 460 -3.71 6.38 39.64
N THR A 461 -3.96 7.40 38.81
CA THR A 461 -3.62 8.79 39.18
C THR A 461 -4.52 9.30 40.29
N ALA A 462 -3.91 9.74 41.41
CA ALA A 462 -4.62 10.20 42.59
C ALA A 462 -5.50 11.42 42.29
N GLY A 463 -6.74 11.42 42.81
CA GLY A 463 -7.69 12.53 42.65
C GLY A 463 -8.44 12.56 41.31
N LEU A 464 -8.08 11.71 40.35
CA LEU A 464 -8.70 11.69 39.01
C LEU A 464 -9.62 10.48 38.79
N GLN A 465 -10.22 9.96 39.86
CA GLN A 465 -11.14 8.81 39.74
C GLN A 465 -12.32 9.20 38.84
N HIS A 466 -12.53 8.43 37.78
CA HIS A 466 -13.58 8.71 36.82
C HIS A 466 -14.07 7.42 36.17
N ARG A 467 -15.23 7.50 35.51
CA ARG A 467 -15.84 6.40 34.78
C ARG A 467 -16.20 6.86 33.37
N ILE A 468 -15.72 6.12 32.37
CA ILE A 468 -16.15 6.24 30.98
C ILE A 468 -16.81 4.94 30.53
N GLY A 469 -17.62 5.00 29.48
CA GLY A 469 -18.28 3.84 28.90
C GLY A 469 -19.26 4.25 27.81
N GLY A 470 -19.96 3.27 27.22
CA GLY A 470 -20.77 3.47 26.01
C GLY A 470 -22.12 4.18 26.18
N ILE A 471 -22.62 4.37 27.41
CA ILE A 471 -23.90 5.08 27.65
C ILE A 471 -23.66 6.59 27.63
N GLU A 472 -24.57 7.35 27.01
CA GLU A 472 -24.51 8.83 26.90
C GLU A 472 -24.14 9.51 28.22
N LYS A 473 -23.30 10.55 28.11
CA LYS A 473 -22.68 11.20 29.25
C LYS A 473 -23.14 12.64 29.39
N ALA A 474 -23.41 13.03 30.63
CA ALA A 474 -23.58 14.42 31.00
C ALA A 474 -22.31 15.20 30.66
N LYS A 475 -22.49 16.37 30.05
CA LYS A 475 -21.45 17.36 29.83
C LYS A 475 -20.61 17.56 31.09
N ASP A 476 -19.30 17.69 30.90
CA ASP A 476 -18.25 17.90 31.92
C ASP A 476 -18.07 16.74 32.91
N THR A 477 -19.13 16.34 33.61
CA THR A 477 -19.09 15.37 34.72
C THR A 477 -18.87 13.93 34.28
N GLY A 478 -19.29 13.55 33.07
CA GLY A 478 -19.23 12.14 32.63
C GLY A 478 -20.20 11.21 33.35
N ALA A 479 -21.18 11.75 34.09
CA ALA A 479 -22.27 10.94 34.65
C ALA A 479 -23.17 10.39 33.53
N VAL A 480 -23.93 9.33 33.79
CA VAL A 480 -24.92 8.86 32.81
C VAL A 480 -26.02 9.91 32.68
N SER A 481 -26.35 10.28 31.44
CA SER A 481 -27.44 11.22 31.14
C SER A 481 -28.38 10.64 30.09
N TYR A 482 -29.68 10.82 30.31
CA TYR A 482 -30.73 10.55 29.34
C TYR A 482 -31.48 11.84 28.95
N ASP A 483 -30.95 13.00 29.36
CA ASP A 483 -31.54 14.29 29.04
C ASP A 483 -31.42 14.56 27.52
N PRO A 484 -32.54 14.88 26.83
CA PRO A 484 -32.52 15.12 25.39
C PRO A 484 -31.63 16.30 24.97
N GLY A 485 -31.59 17.37 25.78
CA GLY A 485 -30.77 18.56 25.49
C GLY A 485 -29.27 18.24 25.57
N ASN A 486 -28.87 17.51 26.62
CA ASN A 486 -27.51 17.02 26.74
C ASN A 486 -27.12 16.09 25.58
N HIS A 487 -28.03 15.21 25.15
CA HIS A 487 -27.75 14.31 24.03
C HIS A 487 -27.49 15.09 22.73
N ASP A 488 -28.35 16.05 22.38
CA ASP A 488 -28.14 16.91 21.19
C ASP A 488 -26.82 17.68 21.28
N GLU A 489 -26.52 18.29 22.43
CA GLU A 489 -25.27 19.04 22.63
C GLU A 489 -24.03 18.13 22.47
N MET A 490 -24.03 16.95 23.08
CA MET A 490 -22.89 16.04 23.05
C MET A 490 -22.69 15.39 21.68
N VAL A 491 -23.77 15.11 20.94
CA VAL A 491 -23.71 14.68 19.54
C VAL A 491 -23.06 15.76 18.68
N ARG A 492 -23.54 17.00 18.75
CA ARG A 492 -22.96 18.14 17.99
C ARG A 492 -21.53 18.41 18.38
N THR A 493 -21.19 18.27 19.67
CA THR A 493 -19.81 18.47 20.16
C THR A 493 -18.85 17.45 19.56
N ARG A 494 -19.23 16.17 19.52
CA ARG A 494 -18.41 15.11 18.89
C ARG A 494 -18.22 15.36 17.40
N GLN A 495 -19.25 15.81 16.69
CA GLN A 495 -19.15 16.19 15.28
C GLN A 495 -18.25 17.42 15.08
N ALA A 496 -18.47 18.49 15.84
CA ALA A 496 -17.69 19.72 15.77
C ALA A 496 -16.21 19.49 16.09
N LYS A 497 -15.89 18.54 16.97
CA LYS A 497 -14.53 18.09 17.26
C LYS A 497 -13.85 17.53 16.01
N ILE A 498 -14.53 16.64 15.28
CA ILE A 498 -13.97 16.04 14.07
C ILE A 498 -13.86 17.07 12.94
N ASP A 499 -14.87 17.92 12.74
CA ASP A 499 -14.81 19.00 11.76
C ASP A 499 -13.69 20.01 12.06
N GLY A 500 -13.43 20.27 13.34
CA GLY A 500 -12.39 21.17 13.81
C GLY A 500 -10.96 20.76 13.42
N ILE A 501 -10.73 19.47 13.17
CA ILE A 501 -9.43 18.94 12.72
C ILE A 501 -9.02 19.56 11.38
N ALA A 502 -9.97 20.04 10.56
CA ALA A 502 -9.69 20.70 9.29
C ALA A 502 -8.76 21.93 9.42
N ARG A 503 -8.68 22.55 10.60
CA ARG A 503 -7.77 23.67 10.90
C ARG A 503 -6.31 23.25 11.08
N ASP A 504 -6.10 21.97 11.39
CA ASP A 504 -4.82 21.37 11.77
C ASP A 504 -4.24 20.44 10.70
N ILE A 505 -4.83 20.44 9.51
CA ILE A 505 -4.40 19.64 8.36
C ILE A 505 -4.08 20.57 7.20
N PRO A 506 -3.13 20.21 6.32
CA PRO A 506 -2.75 21.05 5.20
C PRO A 506 -3.91 21.21 4.21
N HIS A 507 -3.92 22.35 3.51
CA HIS A 507 -4.75 22.55 2.35
C HIS A 507 -4.42 21.54 1.24
N VAL A 508 -5.41 21.19 0.42
CA VAL A 508 -5.15 20.40 -0.78
C VAL A 508 -4.28 21.22 -1.74
N VAL A 509 -3.19 20.61 -2.20
CA VAL A 509 -2.28 21.17 -3.20
C VAL A 509 -2.71 20.64 -4.56
N VAL A 510 -2.78 21.54 -5.54
CA VAL A 510 -3.10 21.19 -6.93
C VAL A 510 -1.85 21.34 -7.78
N ASP A 511 -1.51 20.29 -8.50
CA ASP A 511 -0.50 20.32 -9.57
C ASP A 511 -1.19 20.73 -10.87
N ASP A 512 -1.13 22.03 -11.15
CA ASP A 512 -1.63 22.69 -12.36
C ASP A 512 -0.55 23.66 -12.87
N PRO A 513 0.42 23.17 -13.65
CA PRO A 513 1.63 23.94 -14.01
C PRO A 513 1.31 25.19 -14.84
N ASP A 514 0.24 25.16 -15.64
CA ASP A 514 -0.12 26.23 -16.57
C ASP A 514 -1.00 27.31 -15.90
N ALA A 515 -1.49 27.07 -14.67
CA ALA A 515 -2.31 28.02 -13.93
C ALA A 515 -1.58 29.34 -13.62
N ALA A 516 -0.26 29.28 -13.41
CA ALA A 516 0.57 30.47 -13.14
C ALA A 516 0.66 31.42 -14.35
N GLU A 517 0.44 30.92 -15.57
CA GLU A 517 0.45 31.69 -16.82
C GLU A 517 -0.92 32.26 -17.19
N GLY A 518 -1.93 32.09 -16.31
CA GLY A 518 -3.31 32.54 -16.55
C GLY A 518 -4.10 31.64 -17.49
N ILE A 519 -3.58 30.46 -17.80
CA ILE A 519 -4.14 29.48 -18.74
C ILE A 519 -4.30 28.13 -18.00
N GLY A 520 -5.07 28.12 -16.92
CA GLY A 520 -5.29 26.91 -16.11
C GLY A 520 -6.01 25.80 -16.88
N ALA A 521 -5.87 24.57 -16.40
CA ALA A 521 -6.57 23.43 -16.98
C ALA A 521 -8.09 23.49 -16.73
N SER A 522 -8.90 22.98 -17.67
CA SER A 522 -10.36 22.81 -17.47
C SER A 522 -10.74 21.54 -16.70
N VAL A 523 -9.84 20.54 -16.69
CA VAL A 523 -10.09 19.23 -16.09
C VAL A 523 -9.17 19.03 -14.88
N LEU A 524 -9.77 18.67 -13.74
CA LEU A 524 -9.05 18.22 -12.54
C LEU A 524 -9.25 16.72 -12.35
N VAL A 525 -8.16 15.97 -12.26
CA VAL A 525 -8.17 14.58 -11.80
C VAL A 525 -7.87 14.56 -10.30
N LEU A 526 -8.83 14.12 -9.50
CA LEU A 526 -8.70 14.06 -8.04
C LEU A 526 -8.62 12.60 -7.58
N GLY A 527 -7.49 12.24 -6.96
CA GLY A 527 -7.25 10.90 -6.43
C GLY A 527 -7.31 10.80 -4.91
N TRP A 528 -7.33 9.56 -4.43
CA TRP A 528 -7.07 9.19 -3.04
C TRP A 528 -6.45 7.78 -2.94
N GLY A 529 -5.67 7.54 -1.89
CA GLY A 529 -4.99 6.26 -1.67
C GLY A 529 -4.07 5.83 -2.84
N SER A 530 -4.02 4.53 -3.14
CA SER A 530 -3.19 3.96 -4.22
C SER A 530 -3.40 4.52 -5.62
N THR A 531 -4.48 5.26 -5.89
CA THR A 531 -4.73 5.87 -7.21
C THR A 531 -3.74 6.97 -7.54
N TYR A 532 -2.99 7.49 -6.56
CA TYR A 532 -1.97 8.53 -6.76
C TYR A 532 -1.00 8.18 -7.88
N GLY A 533 -0.47 6.96 -7.85
CA GLY A 533 0.52 6.51 -8.81
C GLY A 533 -0.01 6.47 -10.25
N PRO A 534 -1.08 5.69 -10.50
CA PRO A 534 -1.74 5.64 -11.81
C PRO A 534 -2.19 7.00 -12.33
N ILE A 535 -2.77 7.86 -11.47
CA ILE A 535 -3.19 9.22 -11.84
C ILE A 535 -1.99 10.06 -12.28
N THR A 536 -0.93 10.10 -11.46
CA THR A 536 0.27 10.87 -11.77
C THR A 536 0.91 10.42 -13.07
N ALA A 537 1.00 9.11 -13.30
CA ALA A 537 1.54 8.56 -14.55
C ALA A 537 0.66 8.90 -15.77
N ALA A 538 -0.65 8.77 -15.64
CA ALA A 538 -1.60 9.10 -16.70
C ALA A 538 -1.56 10.60 -17.03
N VAL A 539 -1.64 11.47 -16.03
CA VAL A 539 -1.56 12.94 -16.18
C VAL A 539 -0.25 13.36 -16.85
N ARG A 540 0.90 12.82 -16.41
CA ARG A 540 2.20 13.07 -17.07
C ARG A 540 2.17 12.64 -18.56
N ARG A 541 1.51 11.52 -18.87
CA ARG A 541 1.37 11.03 -20.25
C ARG A 541 0.46 11.93 -21.09
N VAL A 542 -0.69 12.34 -20.57
CA VAL A 542 -1.63 13.24 -21.26
C VAL A 542 -0.94 14.58 -21.54
N ARG A 543 -0.23 15.16 -20.57
CA ARG A 543 0.52 16.43 -20.75
C ARG A 543 1.57 16.36 -21.87
N LYS A 544 2.22 15.21 -22.07
CA LYS A 544 3.16 15.01 -23.19
C LYS A 544 2.51 15.10 -24.58
N THR A 545 1.18 14.98 -24.67
CA THR A 545 0.44 15.19 -25.92
C THR A 545 0.12 16.65 -26.21
N GLY A 546 0.50 17.59 -25.32
CA GLY A 546 0.20 19.02 -25.41
C GLY A 546 -1.12 19.43 -24.76
N ARG A 547 -1.86 18.49 -24.16
CA ARG A 547 -3.12 18.75 -23.46
C ARG A 547 -2.89 19.26 -22.03
N ARG A 548 -3.77 20.16 -21.58
CA ARG A 548 -3.74 20.74 -20.22
C ARG A 548 -4.66 19.96 -19.30
N ILE A 549 -4.14 19.57 -18.15
CA ILE A 549 -4.88 18.82 -17.13
C ILE A 549 -4.26 19.06 -15.76
N ALA A 550 -5.10 19.29 -14.76
CA ALA A 550 -4.68 19.45 -13.37
C ALA A 550 -4.84 18.13 -12.61
N GLN A 551 -4.04 17.94 -11.57
CA GLN A 551 -4.22 16.83 -10.63
C GLN A 551 -4.13 17.28 -9.19
N ALA A 552 -4.88 16.62 -8.31
CA ALA A 552 -4.78 16.76 -6.87
C ALA A 552 -4.98 15.40 -6.19
N HIS A 553 -4.47 15.25 -4.97
CA HIS A 553 -4.59 14.00 -4.23
C HIS A 553 -4.96 14.25 -2.77
N LEU A 554 -5.92 13.48 -2.25
CA LEU A 554 -6.39 13.60 -0.88
C LEU A 554 -5.75 12.53 0.01
N ARG A 555 -5.02 13.01 1.04
CA ARG A 555 -4.59 12.19 2.19
C ARG A 555 -5.61 12.22 3.33
N HIS A 556 -6.39 13.30 3.45
CA HIS A 556 -7.42 13.49 4.47
C HIS A 556 -8.81 13.41 3.84
N LEU A 557 -9.58 12.40 4.24
CA LEU A 557 -10.92 12.12 3.70
C LEU A 557 -12.02 12.53 4.68
N ASN A 558 -11.73 12.53 5.98
CA ASN A 558 -12.60 13.09 6.99
C ASN A 558 -11.81 13.72 8.15
N PRO A 559 -12.00 15.01 8.46
CA PRO A 559 -12.61 15.99 7.57
C PRO A 559 -11.76 16.19 6.29
N PHE A 560 -12.40 16.67 5.23
CA PHE A 560 -11.67 17.13 4.03
C PHE A 560 -10.88 18.42 4.33
N PRO A 561 -9.79 18.69 3.56
CA PRO A 561 -9.10 19.98 3.61
C PRO A 561 -10.05 21.16 3.39
N ALA A 562 -9.85 22.24 4.15
CA ALA A 562 -10.78 23.38 4.19
C ALA A 562 -10.99 24.07 2.83
N ASN A 563 -9.95 24.12 1.98
CA ASN A 563 -10.00 24.73 0.66
C ASN A 563 -10.57 23.82 -0.44
N LEU A 564 -10.90 22.55 -0.15
CA LEU A 564 -11.28 21.58 -1.19
C LEU A 564 -12.49 22.04 -2.00
N GLY A 565 -13.55 22.52 -1.34
CA GLY A 565 -14.76 22.97 -2.04
C GLY A 565 -14.52 24.16 -2.98
N GLU A 566 -13.57 25.04 -2.67
CA GLU A 566 -13.15 26.12 -3.56
C GLU A 566 -12.38 25.56 -4.76
N VAL A 567 -11.40 24.68 -4.51
CA VAL A 567 -10.61 24.03 -5.55
C VAL A 567 -11.49 23.31 -6.56
N LEU A 568 -12.45 22.50 -6.10
CA LEU A 568 -13.33 21.73 -6.99
C LEU A 568 -14.17 22.61 -7.93
N ARG A 569 -14.57 23.81 -7.47
CA ARG A 569 -15.40 24.73 -8.28
C ARG A 569 -14.61 25.51 -9.33
N ARG A 570 -13.28 25.49 -9.27
CA ARG A 570 -12.42 26.18 -10.25
C ARG A 570 -12.31 25.46 -11.58
N TYR A 571 -12.68 24.18 -11.63
CA TYR A 571 -12.53 23.32 -12.79
C TYR A 571 -13.91 23.00 -13.40
N ASP A 572 -13.99 23.00 -14.72
CA ASP A 572 -15.22 22.69 -15.48
C ASP A 572 -15.62 21.22 -15.29
N ARG A 573 -14.62 20.35 -15.16
CA ARG A 573 -14.80 18.91 -14.95
C ARG A 573 -13.86 18.43 -13.84
N VAL A 574 -14.42 17.69 -12.88
CA VAL A 574 -13.65 16.96 -11.88
C VAL A 574 -13.83 15.47 -12.13
N ILE A 575 -12.75 14.73 -12.38
CA ILE A 575 -12.76 13.28 -12.58
C ILE A 575 -12.12 12.62 -11.36
N VAL A 576 -12.77 11.62 -10.78
CA VAL A 576 -12.27 10.85 -9.64
C VAL A 576 -12.09 9.39 -10.04
N PRO A 577 -10.85 8.96 -10.34
CA PRO A 577 -10.52 7.56 -10.54
C PRO A 577 -10.60 6.77 -9.23
N GLU A 578 -11.40 5.71 -9.22
CA GLU A 578 -11.62 4.88 -8.03
C GLU A 578 -11.68 3.39 -8.38
N MET A 579 -11.11 2.55 -7.50
CA MET A 579 -11.29 1.09 -7.54
C MET A 579 -12.58 0.66 -6.84
N ASN A 580 -13.64 1.45 -6.98
CA ASN A 580 -14.97 1.24 -6.43
C ASN A 580 -16.00 1.92 -7.36
N LEU A 581 -17.29 1.86 -7.01
CA LEU A 581 -18.38 2.44 -7.83
C LEU A 581 -18.70 3.92 -7.52
N GLY A 582 -17.71 4.71 -7.10
CA GLY A 582 -17.86 6.16 -6.89
C GLY A 582 -18.09 6.60 -5.44
N GLN A 583 -17.40 5.98 -4.47
CA GLN A 583 -17.57 6.29 -3.04
C GLN A 583 -17.13 7.72 -2.70
N LEU A 584 -15.91 8.11 -3.08
CA LEU A 584 -15.44 9.48 -2.85
C LEU A 584 -16.25 10.46 -3.70
N ALA A 585 -16.51 10.13 -4.97
CA ALA A 585 -17.32 10.99 -5.84
C ALA A 585 -18.69 11.32 -5.24
N THR A 586 -19.36 10.32 -4.63
CA THR A 586 -20.64 10.52 -3.93
C THR A 586 -20.52 11.49 -2.76
N MET A 587 -19.49 11.34 -1.93
CA MET A 587 -19.26 12.22 -0.78
C MET A 587 -18.98 13.67 -1.21
N LEU A 588 -18.18 13.87 -2.25
CA LEU A 588 -17.83 15.20 -2.75
C LEU A 588 -19.05 15.93 -3.34
N ARG A 589 -19.87 15.22 -4.13
CA ARG A 589 -21.14 15.76 -4.65
C ARG A 589 -22.07 16.16 -3.51
N ALA A 590 -22.24 15.28 -2.51
CA ALA A 590 -23.11 15.52 -1.37
C ALA A 590 -22.67 16.73 -0.54
N LYS A 591 -21.35 16.94 -0.36
CA LYS A 591 -20.82 18.02 0.48
C LYS A 591 -20.73 19.36 -0.23
N TYR A 592 -20.34 19.39 -1.50
CA TYR A 592 -19.96 20.64 -2.19
C TYR A 592 -20.87 21.03 -3.35
N LEU A 593 -21.80 20.16 -3.75
CA LEU A 593 -22.72 20.36 -4.88
C LEU A 593 -21.98 20.64 -6.21
N VAL A 594 -20.83 20.01 -6.40
CA VAL A 594 -20.06 20.04 -7.66
C VAL A 594 -20.34 18.80 -8.50
N ASP A 595 -20.34 18.93 -9.83
CA ASP A 595 -20.48 17.79 -10.74
C ASP A 595 -19.15 17.02 -10.87
N VAL A 596 -18.91 16.15 -9.90
CA VAL A 596 -17.78 15.20 -9.93
C VAL A 596 -18.14 14.02 -10.83
N HIS A 597 -17.24 13.52 -11.66
CA HIS A 597 -17.43 12.34 -12.51
C HIS A 597 -16.59 11.20 -11.98
N SER A 598 -17.18 10.04 -11.72
CA SER A 598 -16.43 8.89 -11.22
C SER A 598 -15.87 8.08 -12.38
N TYR A 599 -14.57 7.83 -12.37
CA TYR A 599 -13.91 6.86 -13.23
C TYR A 599 -13.76 5.55 -12.44
N SER A 600 -14.77 4.70 -12.51
CA SER A 600 -14.83 3.46 -11.71
C SER A 600 -14.21 2.27 -12.43
N ARG A 601 -13.30 1.54 -11.76
CA ARG A 601 -12.71 0.28 -12.24
C ARG A 601 -12.62 -0.74 -11.10
N VAL A 602 -13.61 -1.64 -11.00
CA VAL A 602 -13.72 -2.63 -9.92
C VAL A 602 -13.36 -4.02 -10.44
N ARG A 603 -12.06 -4.27 -10.61
CA ARG A 603 -11.54 -5.52 -11.21
C ARG A 603 -10.59 -6.31 -10.30
N GLY A 604 -10.42 -5.90 -9.04
CA GLY A 604 -9.39 -6.45 -8.15
C GLY A 604 -7.95 -6.16 -8.62
N LEU A 605 -7.76 -5.11 -9.41
CA LEU A 605 -6.50 -4.70 -10.01
C LEU A 605 -6.31 -3.19 -9.83
N PRO A 606 -5.06 -2.70 -9.76
CA PRO A 606 -4.77 -1.28 -9.82
C PRO A 606 -5.36 -0.64 -11.08
N ILE A 607 -5.67 0.66 -11.01
CA ILE A 607 -6.10 1.42 -12.19
C ILE A 607 -4.99 1.38 -13.24
N SER A 608 -5.34 0.97 -14.46
CA SER A 608 -4.42 1.02 -15.59
C SER A 608 -4.13 2.47 -15.97
N LEU A 609 -2.85 2.83 -16.00
CA LEU A 609 -2.43 4.17 -16.41
C LEU A 609 -2.73 4.44 -17.89
N SER A 610 -2.67 3.40 -18.73
CA SER A 610 -2.87 3.51 -20.18
C SER A 610 -4.35 3.67 -20.53
N GLU A 611 -5.23 2.89 -19.89
CA GLU A 611 -6.68 3.08 -20.01
C GLU A 611 -7.08 4.46 -19.47
N LEU A 612 -6.58 4.84 -18.29
CA LEU A 612 -6.90 6.14 -17.69
C LEU A 612 -6.42 7.30 -18.58
N ALA A 613 -5.20 7.26 -19.11
CA ALA A 613 -4.70 8.32 -19.97
C ALA A 613 -5.53 8.47 -21.24
N ALA A 614 -5.90 7.37 -21.90
CA ALA A 614 -6.73 7.41 -23.10
C ALA A 614 -8.13 7.98 -22.83
N ASP A 615 -8.75 7.57 -21.72
CA ASP A 615 -10.08 8.07 -21.34
C ASP A 615 -10.01 9.55 -20.93
N LEU A 616 -8.95 10.00 -20.24
CA LEU A 616 -8.72 11.41 -19.92
C LEU A 616 -8.50 12.28 -21.17
N GLU A 617 -7.74 11.79 -22.16
CA GLU A 617 -7.57 12.48 -23.45
C GLU A 617 -8.93 12.68 -24.13
N ALA A 618 -9.78 11.65 -24.17
CA ALA A 618 -11.11 11.74 -24.76
C ALA A 618 -12.02 12.72 -24.00
N GLU A 619 -11.96 12.74 -22.67
CA GLU A 619 -12.72 13.69 -21.84
C GLU A 619 -12.31 15.14 -22.11
N ILE A 620 -11.00 15.42 -22.18
CA ILE A 620 -10.47 16.76 -22.50
C ILE A 620 -10.92 17.19 -23.90
N ASP A 621 -10.75 16.31 -24.89
CA ASP A 621 -11.13 16.60 -26.29
C ASP A 621 -12.64 16.88 -26.41
N SER A 622 -13.46 16.23 -25.59
CA SER A 622 -14.91 16.47 -25.56
C SER A 622 -15.28 17.87 -25.03
N ILE A 623 -14.48 18.42 -24.11
CA ILE A 623 -14.70 19.76 -23.53
C ILE A 623 -14.19 20.83 -24.49
N GLU A 624 -12.98 20.65 -25.03
CA GLU A 624 -12.40 21.61 -25.98
C GLU A 624 -13.16 21.64 -27.30
N GLY A 625 -13.67 20.49 -27.77
CA GLY A 625 -14.50 20.40 -28.99
C GLY A 625 -15.91 20.99 -28.86
N VAL A 626 -16.42 21.24 -27.65
CA VAL A 626 -17.69 21.95 -27.40
C VAL A 626 -17.49 23.47 -27.38
N LEU A 627 -16.24 23.93 -27.21
CA LEU A 627 -15.85 25.34 -27.17
C LEU A 627 -15.37 25.90 -28.54
N ALA A 628 -15.21 25.03 -29.55
CA ALA A 628 -14.91 25.38 -30.94
C ALA A 628 -16.19 25.41 -31.79
#